data_AF-A0A2T2S8Q5-F1
#
_entry.id   AF-A0A2T2S8Q5-F1
#
_cell.length_a   1.000
_cell.length_b   1.000
_cell.length_c   1.000
_cell.angle_alpha   90.00
_cell.angle_beta   90.00
_cell.angle_gamma   90.00
#
_symmetry.space_group_name_H-M   'P 1'
#
loop_
_entity.id
_entity.type
_entity.pdbx_description
1 polymer ?
#
loop_
_entity_poly.entity_id
_entity_poly.type
_entity_poly.pdbx_seq_one_letter_code
_entity_poly.pdbx_strand_id
1 'polypeptide(L)'
;ALTATRERIRSRAPEASDRLRLVHAGHETMASHLDEDDLGAVGAIMFNLGYLPGGDHSVTTEPATTRQALAASLDLLRPGGVITIVAYPGHEGGEAEAEAVAAWGASLSEDDYLVLSYRFSNQTADPPRLYAIEKRGQES
;
A
#
# COMPACT_ATOMS: atom_id res chain seq x y z
N ALA A 1 -14.63 -10.84 -4.30
CA ALA A 1 -13.55 -10.46 -3.36
C ALA A 1 -14.08 -10.06 -1.98
N LEU A 2 -14.86 -8.97 -1.85
CA LEU A 2 -15.26 -8.44 -0.52
C LEU A 2 -16.00 -9.43 0.39
N THR A 3 -16.91 -10.24 -0.16
CA THR A 3 -17.60 -11.29 0.61
C THR A 3 -16.61 -12.29 1.21
N ALA A 4 -15.68 -12.80 0.39
CA ALA A 4 -14.64 -13.72 0.84
C ALA A 4 -13.71 -13.09 1.89
N THR A 5 -13.37 -11.80 1.74
CA THR A 5 -12.61 -11.06 2.77
C THR A 5 -13.38 -11.00 4.08
N ARG A 6 -14.68 -10.66 4.04
CA ARG A 6 -15.53 -10.59 5.23
C ARG A 6 -15.65 -11.94 5.93
N GLU A 7 -15.84 -13.02 5.18
CA GLU A 7 -15.89 -14.39 5.73
C GLU A 7 -14.56 -14.80 6.36
N ARG A 8 -13.43 -14.45 5.72
CA ARG A 8 -12.09 -14.74 6.26
C ARG A 8 -11.83 -13.98 7.56
N ILE A 9 -12.22 -12.69 7.64
CA ILE A 9 -12.08 -11.92 8.89
C ILE A 9 -12.99 -12.48 9.98
N ARG A 10 -14.27 -12.76 9.69
CA ARG A 10 -15.20 -13.36 10.67
C ARG A 10 -14.69 -14.68 11.26
N SER A 11 -14.03 -15.50 10.44
CA SER A 11 -13.50 -16.79 10.88
C SER A 11 -12.15 -16.72 11.58
N ARG A 12 -11.27 -15.77 11.23
CA ARG A 12 -9.89 -15.71 11.73
C ARG A 12 -9.60 -14.60 12.75
N ALA A 13 -10.40 -13.53 12.73
CA ALA A 13 -10.26 -12.35 13.58
C ALA A 13 -11.65 -11.75 13.84
N PRO A 14 -12.57 -12.49 14.50
CA PRO A 14 -13.95 -12.05 14.70
C PRO A 14 -14.05 -10.67 15.37
N GLU A 15 -13.16 -10.35 16.30
CA GLU A 15 -13.04 -9.06 17.00
C GLU A 15 -12.65 -7.87 16.12
N ALA A 16 -12.15 -8.12 14.90
CA ALA A 16 -11.90 -7.08 13.91
C ALA A 16 -13.15 -6.76 13.09
N SER A 17 -14.19 -7.60 13.12
CA SER A 17 -15.37 -7.46 12.26
C SER A 17 -16.10 -6.14 12.47
N ASP A 18 -16.22 -5.67 13.72
CA ASP A 18 -16.92 -4.42 14.06
C ASP A 18 -16.14 -3.16 13.68
N ARG A 19 -14.84 -3.33 13.41
CA ARG A 19 -13.93 -2.25 12.98
C ARG A 19 -13.56 -2.37 11.50
N LEU A 20 -14.21 -3.28 10.76
CA LEU A 20 -13.92 -3.56 9.37
C LEU A 20 -14.87 -2.80 8.45
N ARG A 21 -14.30 -1.87 7.67
CA ARG A 21 -14.97 -1.28 6.52
C ARG A 21 -14.35 -1.82 5.23
N LEU A 22 -15.20 -2.31 4.33
CA LEU A 22 -14.80 -2.84 3.04
C LEU A 22 -15.37 -1.94 1.94
N VAL A 23 -14.48 -1.40 1.10
CA VAL A 23 -14.84 -0.50 0.01
C VAL A 23 -14.57 -1.20 -1.31
N HIS A 24 -15.53 -1.14 -2.24
CA HIS A 24 -15.36 -1.65 -3.60
C HIS A 24 -14.89 -0.51 -4.51
N ALA A 25 -13.61 -0.15 -4.42
CA ALA A 25 -13.01 0.93 -5.19
C ALA A 25 -11.52 0.67 -5.42
N GLY A 26 -10.93 1.41 -6.37
CA GLY A 26 -9.48 1.44 -6.56
C GLY A 26 -8.78 2.24 -5.46
N HIS A 27 -7.53 1.87 -5.17
CA HIS A 27 -6.71 2.49 -4.11
C HIS A 27 -6.42 3.96 -4.38
N GLU A 28 -6.42 4.40 -5.64
CA GLU A 28 -6.28 5.81 -6.05
C GLU A 28 -7.39 6.72 -5.48
N THR A 29 -8.51 6.12 -5.06
CA THR A 29 -9.63 6.85 -4.45
C THR A 29 -9.64 6.79 -2.93
N MET A 30 -8.69 6.12 -2.27
CA MET A 30 -8.81 5.79 -0.84
C MET A 30 -9.08 7.00 0.08
N ALA A 31 -8.52 8.17 -0.23
CA ALA A 31 -8.69 9.38 0.56
C ALA A 31 -10.14 9.88 0.57
N SER A 32 -10.91 9.68 -0.51
CA SER A 32 -12.33 10.09 -0.56
C SER A 32 -13.25 9.19 0.27
N HIS A 33 -12.72 8.08 0.79
CA HIS A 33 -13.44 7.17 1.65
C HIS A 33 -13.11 7.36 3.12
N LEU A 34 -12.26 8.33 3.48
CA LEU A 34 -11.90 8.64 4.86
C LEU A 34 -12.53 9.99 5.25
N ASP A 35 -12.79 10.16 6.55
CA ASP A 35 -13.35 11.40 7.07
C ASP A 35 -12.24 12.45 7.24
N GLU A 36 -12.60 13.73 7.36
CA GLU A 36 -11.60 14.80 7.56
C GLU A 36 -10.74 14.58 8.82
N ASP A 37 -11.33 13.97 9.86
CA ASP A 37 -10.65 13.64 11.12
C ASP A 37 -9.58 12.54 10.95
N ASP A 38 -9.61 11.78 9.85
CA ASP A 38 -8.60 10.76 9.56
C ASP A 38 -7.31 11.35 8.93
N LEU A 39 -7.37 12.59 8.43
CA LEU A 39 -6.21 13.24 7.79
C LEU A 39 -5.10 13.46 8.82
N GLY A 40 -3.90 12.94 8.52
CA GLY A 40 -2.77 12.96 9.44
C GLY A 40 -2.96 12.15 10.72
N ALA A 41 -3.99 11.28 10.79
CA ALA A 41 -4.26 10.42 11.95
C ALA A 41 -3.98 8.94 11.68
N VAL A 42 -3.83 8.55 10.41
CA VAL A 42 -3.63 7.15 10.03
C VAL A 42 -2.26 6.66 10.50
N GLY A 43 -2.26 5.61 11.33
CA GLY A 43 -1.04 5.02 11.86
C GLY A 43 -0.30 4.10 10.89
N ALA A 44 -1.03 3.43 9.99
CA ALA A 44 -0.43 2.55 8.99
C ALA A 44 -1.28 2.46 7.72
N ILE A 45 -0.61 2.39 6.57
CA ILE A 45 -1.22 2.14 5.26
C ILE A 45 -0.45 1.00 4.60
N MET A 46 -1.15 0.02 4.04
CA MET A 46 -0.53 -1.14 3.40
C MET A 46 -1.05 -1.32 1.99
N PHE A 47 -0.13 -1.34 1.03
CA PHE A 47 -0.37 -1.65 -0.36
C PHE A 47 0.15 -3.05 -0.67
N ASN A 48 -0.69 -3.84 -1.34
CA ASN A 48 -0.29 -5.13 -1.91
C ASN A 48 -0.65 -5.09 -3.40
N LEU A 49 0.33 -4.74 -4.23
CA LEU A 49 0.14 -4.43 -5.64
C LEU A 49 0.05 -5.71 -6.49
N GLY A 50 -0.36 -5.57 -7.74
CA GLY A 50 -0.62 -6.67 -8.67
C GLY A 50 -2.08 -7.13 -8.66
N TYR A 51 -2.30 -8.38 -9.11
CA TYR A 51 -3.63 -8.98 -9.23
C TYR A 51 -3.93 -9.97 -8.10
N LEU A 52 -5.21 -10.28 -7.91
CA LEU A 52 -5.65 -11.29 -6.96
C LEU A 52 -5.33 -12.71 -7.49
N PRO A 53 -4.57 -13.55 -6.76
CA PRO A 53 -4.28 -14.91 -7.20
C PRO A 53 -5.55 -15.75 -7.42
N GLY A 54 -5.68 -16.34 -8.61
CA GLY A 54 -6.87 -17.11 -9.02
C GLY A 54 -8.08 -16.25 -9.38
N GLY A 55 -7.93 -14.93 -9.45
CA GLY A 55 -8.93 -13.99 -9.95
C GLY A 55 -8.75 -13.66 -11.43
N ASP A 56 -9.45 -12.61 -11.88
CA ASP A 56 -9.26 -12.05 -13.21
C ASP A 56 -7.99 -11.18 -13.23
N HIS A 57 -7.00 -11.59 -14.03
CA HIS A 57 -5.70 -10.90 -14.12
C HIS A 57 -5.79 -9.55 -14.85
N SER A 58 -6.88 -9.26 -15.55
CA SER A 58 -7.13 -7.92 -16.11
C SER A 58 -7.44 -6.89 -15.02
N VAL A 59 -7.81 -7.35 -13.82
CA VAL A 59 -8.01 -6.50 -12.63
C VAL A 59 -6.72 -6.53 -11.81
N THR A 60 -5.83 -5.59 -12.10
CA THR A 60 -4.54 -5.40 -11.43
C THR A 60 -4.37 -3.92 -11.04
N THR A 61 -3.47 -3.64 -10.11
CA THR A 61 -3.00 -2.27 -9.89
C THR A 61 -2.16 -1.77 -11.08
N GLU A 62 -2.13 -0.45 -11.25
CA GLU A 62 -1.42 0.19 -12.35
C GLU A 62 -0.52 1.32 -11.83
N PRO A 63 0.63 1.60 -12.48
CA PRO A 63 1.57 2.64 -12.03
C PRO A 63 0.93 4.04 -11.86
N ALA A 64 -0.05 4.40 -12.69
CA ALA A 64 -0.72 5.69 -12.61
C ALA A 64 -1.58 5.82 -11.35
N THR A 65 -2.46 4.85 -11.11
CA THR A 65 -3.36 4.83 -9.94
C THR A 65 -2.58 4.61 -8.65
N THR A 66 -1.53 3.79 -8.69
CA THR A 66 -0.61 3.59 -7.56
C THR A 66 0.10 4.87 -7.16
N ARG A 67 0.66 5.65 -8.11
CA ARG A 67 1.28 6.95 -7.76
C ARG A 67 0.29 7.93 -7.14
N GLN A 68 -0.94 7.98 -7.65
CA GLN A 68 -1.99 8.82 -7.08
C GLN A 68 -2.30 8.43 -5.63
N ALA A 69 -2.46 7.13 -5.36
CA ALA A 69 -2.70 6.64 -4.01
C ALA A 69 -1.50 6.92 -3.09
N LEU A 70 -0.27 6.69 -3.57
CA LEU A 70 0.94 6.94 -2.78
C LEU A 70 1.07 8.42 -2.40
N ALA A 71 0.77 9.34 -3.31
CA ALA A 71 0.73 10.77 -3.00
C ALA A 71 -0.30 11.07 -1.89
N ALA A 72 -1.53 10.59 -2.04
CA ALA A 72 -2.59 10.78 -1.04
C ALA A 72 -2.24 10.14 0.33
N SER A 73 -1.47 9.04 0.32
CA SER A 73 -1.09 8.33 1.55
C SER A 73 -0.26 9.18 2.50
N LEU A 74 0.55 10.12 1.98
CA LEU A 74 1.42 10.97 2.79
C LEU A 74 0.62 11.95 3.66
N ASP A 75 -0.49 12.46 3.13
CA ASP A 75 -1.40 13.38 3.81
C ASP A 75 -2.22 12.68 4.89
N LEU A 76 -2.58 11.41 4.64
CA LEU A 76 -3.31 10.58 5.61
C LEU A 76 -2.43 10.18 6.80
N LEU A 77 -1.12 9.99 6.57
CA LEU A 77 -0.22 9.42 7.56
C LEU A 77 0.09 10.40 8.70
N ARG A 78 -0.03 9.91 9.94
CA ARG A 78 0.42 10.66 11.13
C ARG A 78 1.95 10.67 11.23
N PRO A 79 2.54 11.63 11.97
CA PRO A 79 3.95 11.55 12.36
C PRO A 79 4.25 10.23 13.10
N GLY A 80 5.32 9.53 12.69
CA GLY A 80 5.67 8.18 13.14
C GLY A 80 4.80 7.06 12.53
N GLY A 81 3.90 7.37 11.61
CA GLY A 81 3.12 6.38 10.86
C GLY A 81 3.93 5.74 9.73
N VAL A 82 3.48 4.57 9.26
CA VAL A 82 4.22 3.76 8.28
C VAL A 82 3.35 3.39 7.08
N ILE A 83 3.91 3.53 5.88
CA ILE A 83 3.37 2.95 4.65
C ILE A 83 4.22 1.71 4.31
N THR A 84 3.57 0.58 4.06
CA THR A 84 4.23 -0.61 3.51
C THR A 84 3.69 -0.93 2.13
N ILE A 85 4.57 -1.30 1.21
CA ILE A 85 4.22 -1.58 -0.18
C ILE A 85 4.90 -2.89 -0.57
N VAL A 86 4.10 -3.90 -0.89
CA VAL A 86 4.61 -5.13 -1.52
C VAL A 86 4.27 -5.05 -3.01
N ALA A 87 5.30 -5.06 -3.85
CA ALA A 87 5.17 -5.05 -5.31
C ALA A 87 5.66 -6.38 -5.90
N TYR A 88 4.97 -6.85 -6.95
CA TYR A 88 5.22 -8.16 -7.57
C TYR A 88 5.71 -7.96 -9.02
N PRO A 89 7.03 -7.92 -9.26
CA PRO A 89 7.57 -7.60 -10.58
C PRO A 89 7.36 -8.70 -11.64
N GLY A 90 7.20 -9.97 -11.22
CA GLY A 90 7.16 -11.13 -12.13
C GLY A 90 5.92 -11.30 -13.01
N HIS A 91 5.10 -10.28 -13.22
CA HIS A 91 3.96 -10.30 -14.13
C HIS A 91 3.94 -9.09 -15.07
N GLU A 92 3.12 -9.16 -16.13
CA GLU A 92 2.94 -8.05 -17.07
C GLU A 92 2.54 -6.76 -16.33
N GLY A 93 3.29 -5.68 -16.55
CA GLY A 93 3.12 -4.40 -15.87
C GLY A 93 3.72 -4.32 -14.45
N GLY A 94 4.00 -5.44 -13.80
CA GLY A 94 4.46 -5.49 -12.41
C GLY A 94 5.83 -4.84 -12.19
N GLU A 95 6.79 -5.05 -13.10
CA GLU A 95 8.11 -4.40 -13.02
C GLU A 95 7.98 -2.87 -13.11
N ALA A 96 7.22 -2.37 -14.10
CA ALA A 96 7.03 -0.94 -14.29
C ALA A 96 6.36 -0.27 -13.07
N GLU A 97 5.44 -0.99 -12.42
CA GLU A 97 4.82 -0.52 -11.18
C GLU A 97 5.81 -0.51 -10.01
N ALA A 98 6.64 -1.56 -9.86
CA ALA A 98 7.68 -1.62 -8.84
C ALA A 98 8.74 -0.51 -9.02
N GLU A 99 9.14 -0.23 -10.26
CA GLU A 99 10.04 0.89 -10.59
C GLU A 99 9.40 2.24 -10.25
N ALA A 100 8.11 2.43 -10.54
CA ALA A 100 7.39 3.65 -10.19
C ALA A 100 7.33 3.87 -8.66
N VAL A 101 7.10 2.80 -7.88
CA VAL A 101 7.15 2.84 -6.42
C VAL A 101 8.56 3.20 -5.93
N ALA A 102 9.60 2.56 -6.47
CA ALA A 102 10.97 2.82 -6.09
C ALA A 102 11.40 4.27 -6.39
N ALA A 103 11.06 4.77 -7.58
CA ALA A 103 11.35 6.15 -7.97
C ALA A 103 10.59 7.17 -7.12
N TRP A 104 9.32 6.90 -6.81
CA TRP A 104 8.53 7.74 -5.90
C TRP A 104 9.15 7.79 -4.51
N GLY A 105 9.46 6.63 -3.92
CA GLY A 105 10.09 6.56 -2.60
C GLY A 105 11.43 7.30 -2.54
N ALA A 106 12.27 7.14 -3.57
CA ALA A 106 13.56 7.84 -3.68
C ALA A 106 13.42 9.36 -3.87
N SER A 107 12.25 9.85 -4.27
CA SER A 107 11.99 11.29 -4.46
C SER A 107 11.50 12.00 -3.18
N LEU A 108 11.18 11.25 -2.13
CA LEU A 108 10.71 11.82 -0.87
C LEU A 108 11.85 12.54 -0.14
N SER A 109 11.51 13.64 0.52
CA SER A 109 12.42 14.40 1.39
C SER A 109 12.93 13.53 2.53
N GLU A 110 14.25 13.41 2.68
CA GLU A 110 14.87 12.62 3.76
C GLU A 110 14.68 13.24 5.15
N ASP A 111 14.39 14.55 5.21
CA ASP A 111 14.07 15.29 6.44
C ASP A 111 12.66 14.94 6.96
N ASP A 112 11.76 14.54 6.06
CA ASP A 112 10.36 14.24 6.38
C ASP A 112 10.07 12.74 6.44
N TYR A 113 10.82 11.92 5.69
CA TYR A 113 10.56 10.49 5.52
C TYR A 113 11.81 9.63 5.61
N LEU A 114 11.66 8.43 6.16
CA LEU A 114 12.64 7.36 6.07
C LEU A 114 12.12 6.29 5.10
N VAL A 115 12.91 5.96 4.08
CA VAL A 115 12.52 5.01 3.04
C VAL A 115 13.46 3.81 3.03
N LEU A 116 12.90 2.62 3.23
CA LEU A 116 13.58 1.33 3.16
C LEU A 116 13.08 0.55 1.94
N SER A 117 14.01 -0.04 1.20
CA SER A 117 13.73 -1.06 0.19
C SER A 117 14.36 -2.38 0.62
N TYR A 118 13.55 -3.43 0.72
CA TYR A 118 13.96 -4.80 1.02
C TYR A 118 13.64 -5.73 -0.15
N ARG A 119 14.64 -6.47 -0.62
CA ARG A 119 14.51 -7.45 -1.70
C ARG A 119 15.46 -8.62 -1.49
N PHE A 120 15.06 -9.82 -1.94
CA PHE A 120 15.95 -10.97 -2.00
C PHE A 120 16.92 -10.81 -3.17
N SER A 121 18.23 -10.74 -2.90
CA SER A 121 19.26 -10.50 -3.91
C SER A 121 19.71 -11.75 -4.68
N ASN A 122 19.38 -12.95 -4.18
CA ASN A 122 19.83 -14.23 -4.74
C ASN A 122 18.70 -15.04 -5.41
N GLN A 123 17.52 -14.46 -5.59
CA GLN A 123 16.40 -15.10 -6.28
C GLN A 123 16.27 -14.54 -7.70
N THR A 124 16.15 -15.42 -8.70
CA THR A 124 16.16 -15.07 -10.12
C THR A 124 14.77 -14.96 -10.74
N ALA A 125 13.72 -15.31 -10.02
CA ALA A 125 12.34 -15.34 -10.51
C ALA A 125 11.55 -14.07 -10.12
N ASP A 126 12.21 -12.91 -10.17
CA ASP A 126 11.62 -11.60 -9.86
C ASP A 126 10.75 -11.60 -8.60
N PRO A 127 11.37 -11.86 -7.42
CA PRO A 127 10.65 -12.01 -6.17
C PRO A 127 9.94 -10.71 -5.77
N PRO A 128 8.93 -10.79 -4.88
CA PRO A 128 8.30 -9.61 -4.32
C PRO A 128 9.31 -8.64 -3.70
N ARG A 129 9.08 -7.36 -3.91
CA ARG A 129 9.87 -6.25 -3.34
C ARG A 129 9.03 -5.59 -2.25
N LEU A 130 9.64 -5.36 -1.09
CA LEU A 130 9.02 -4.61 0.00
C LEU A 130 9.63 -3.22 0.07
N TYR A 131 8.78 -2.21 0.09
CA TYR A 131 9.15 -0.84 0.43
C TYR A 131 8.44 -0.46 1.73
N ALA A 132 9.17 0.19 2.63
CA ALA A 132 8.62 0.75 3.85
C ALA A 132 8.99 2.23 3.94
N ILE A 133 7.99 3.06 4.21
CA ILE A 133 8.14 4.51 4.32
C ILE A 133 7.62 4.89 5.70
N GLU A 134 8.46 5.47 6.53
CA GLU A 134 8.05 6.07 7.81
C GLU A 134 8.01 7.58 7.65
N LYS A 135 6.91 8.22 8.07
CA LYS A 135 6.86 9.67 8.22
C LYS A 135 7.53 10.03 9.54
N ARG A 136 8.58 10.83 9.51
CA ARG A 136 9.32 11.17 10.72
C ARG A 136 8.42 11.84 11.74
N GLY A 137 8.61 11.47 13.01
CA GLY A 137 8.00 12.19 14.13
C GLY A 137 8.60 13.59 14.23
N GLN A 138 7.82 14.57 14.68
CA GLN A 138 8.39 15.81 15.18
C GLN A 138 9.21 15.44 16.43
N GLU A 139 10.53 15.62 16.40
CA GLU A 139 11.33 15.53 17.63
C GLU A 139 10.79 16.58 18.61
N SER A 140 10.39 16.13 19.80
CA SER A 140 9.99 17.01 20.92
C SER A 140 11.22 17.52 21.66
#